data_AF-A0A743VBS4-F1
#
_entry.id   AF-A0A743VBS4-F1
#
_cell.length_a   1.000
_cell.length_b   1.000
_cell.length_c   1.000
_cell.angle_alpha   90.00
_cell.angle_beta   90.00
_cell.angle_gamma   90.00
#
_symmetry.space_group_name_H-M   'P 1'
#
loop_
_entity.id
_entity.type
_entity.pdbx_description
1 polymer ?
#
loop_
_entity_poly.entity_id
_entity_poly.type
_entity_poly.pdbx_seq_one_letter_code
_entity_poly.pdbx_strand_id
1 'polypeptide(L)'
;MSENNYGALMLKSALDISVDVTKITSPGIYPIIHGNASVPDASSGLLKVSLTPSKPQITFQKENSSVVYSFVNGNWEKPTATDVDALAKSQNGSDIPDKKQFARTIGAAVAFSGGIAIGGDVNPWTTAEFIVWLESQGAFNHPYWMCKGSWSYAENKVITDTGCGNICLAGAVIEVMGFRGAMTIRVTTPTTTSGGGVASAQFTYINNGGDYSPGWRRDFNTVNKPSAGDVGALPITGGRLNGSLGIGTDNALGGNSIVLGDNDTGIKWHSDGVLGLYANNA
;
A
#
# COMPACT_ATOMS: atom_id res chain seq x y z
N MET A 1 37.55 -56.43 -14.28
CA MET A 1 36.76 -55.24 -13.94
C MET A 1 37.64 -54.38 -13.05
N SER A 2 38.13 -53.23 -13.53
CA SER A 2 39.10 -52.42 -12.77
C SER A 2 38.41 -51.75 -11.58
N GLU A 3 38.98 -51.93 -10.39
CA GLU A 3 38.57 -51.33 -9.11
C GLU A 3 38.68 -49.79 -9.07
N ASN A 4 39.03 -49.16 -10.19
CA ASN A 4 39.41 -47.75 -10.25
C ASN A 4 38.24 -46.75 -10.15
N ASN A 5 37.00 -47.22 -10.07
CA ASN A 5 35.84 -46.34 -9.90
C ASN A 5 35.32 -46.26 -8.45
N TYR A 6 35.82 -47.08 -7.51
CA TYR A 6 35.35 -47.08 -6.12
C TYR A 6 36.11 -46.12 -5.18
N GLY A 7 37.29 -45.62 -5.58
CA GLY A 7 38.12 -44.77 -4.73
C GLY A 7 37.54 -43.37 -4.45
N ALA A 8 36.68 -42.85 -5.33
CA ALA A 8 36.20 -41.47 -5.27
C ALA A 8 35.16 -41.18 -4.17
N LEU A 9 34.64 -42.20 -3.48
CA LEU A 9 33.54 -42.08 -2.52
C LEU A 9 33.76 -42.83 -1.20
N MET A 10 34.98 -43.32 -0.93
CA MET A 10 35.30 -44.00 0.33
C MET A 10 35.53 -43.00 1.46
N LEU A 11 34.99 -43.31 2.65
CA LEU A 11 35.33 -42.60 3.89
C LEU A 11 36.81 -42.83 4.23
N LYS A 12 37.52 -41.76 4.51
CA LYS A 12 38.94 -41.74 4.86
C LYS A 12 39.12 -41.45 6.35
N SER A 13 40.34 -41.59 6.83
CA SER A 13 40.71 -41.19 8.19
C SER A 13 40.42 -39.72 8.42
N ALA A 14 40.03 -39.39 9.65
CA ALA A 14 39.84 -38.01 10.07
C ALA A 14 41.15 -37.22 9.91
N LEU A 15 41.04 -35.97 9.49
CA LEU A 15 42.14 -35.03 9.34
C LEU A 15 42.17 -34.12 10.56
N ASP A 16 43.34 -34.01 11.18
CA ASP A 16 43.56 -33.18 12.35
C ASP A 16 43.90 -31.72 11.99
N ILE A 17 44.22 -30.91 12.99
CA ILE A 17 44.53 -29.48 12.83
C ILE A 17 45.87 -29.21 12.12
N SER A 18 46.75 -30.21 12.00
CA SER A 18 48.08 -30.07 11.38
C SER A 18 48.05 -30.22 9.86
N VAL A 19 46.95 -30.75 9.32
CA VAL A 19 46.78 -31.00 7.88
C VAL A 19 46.19 -29.77 7.18
N ASP A 20 46.89 -29.28 6.15
CA ASP A 20 46.33 -28.30 5.22
C ASP A 20 45.41 -29.00 4.21
N VAL A 21 44.10 -28.93 4.44
CA VAL A 21 43.10 -29.67 3.67
C VAL A 21 43.00 -29.18 2.22
N THR A 22 43.44 -27.95 1.95
CA THR A 22 43.38 -27.34 0.60
C THR A 22 44.37 -27.98 -0.38
N LYS A 23 45.36 -28.71 0.14
CA LYS A 23 46.38 -29.43 -0.65
C LYS A 23 46.02 -30.88 -0.94
N ILE A 24 44.87 -31.35 -0.47
CA ILE A 24 44.46 -32.74 -0.66
C ILE A 24 43.87 -32.93 -2.06
N THR A 25 44.57 -33.72 -2.88
CA THR A 25 44.16 -34.03 -4.26
C THR A 25 43.64 -35.46 -4.43
N SER A 26 43.78 -36.29 -3.40
CA SER A 26 43.30 -37.67 -3.41
C SER A 26 41.78 -37.72 -3.27
N PRO A 27 41.07 -38.47 -4.13
CA PRO A 27 39.61 -38.57 -4.04
C PRO A 27 39.16 -39.28 -2.75
N GLY A 28 38.07 -38.80 -2.15
CA GLY A 28 37.48 -39.39 -0.94
C GLY A 28 36.66 -38.42 -0.10
N ILE A 29 36.10 -38.95 1.00
CA ILE A 29 35.37 -38.18 2.01
C ILE A 29 36.19 -38.20 3.30
N TYR A 30 36.56 -37.04 3.83
CA TYR A 30 37.43 -36.88 4.98
C TYR A 30 36.69 -36.14 6.11
N PRO A 31 36.51 -36.78 7.28
CA PRO A 31 36.09 -36.06 8.48
C PRO A 31 37.14 -35.03 8.88
N ILE A 32 36.72 -33.80 9.15
CA ILE A 32 37.59 -32.71 9.63
C ILE A 32 37.21 -32.42 11.07
N ILE A 33 38.21 -32.43 11.97
CA ILE A 33 37.99 -32.05 13.37
C ILE A 33 37.95 -30.53 13.54
N HIS A 34 37.26 -30.07 14.58
CA HIS A 34 37.22 -28.65 14.92
C HIS A 34 38.64 -28.09 15.17
N GLY A 35 38.88 -26.86 14.70
CA GLY A 35 40.13 -26.12 14.92
C GLY A 35 41.10 -26.16 13.74
N ASN A 36 40.79 -26.87 12.65
CA ASN A 36 41.60 -26.84 11.45
C ASN A 36 41.41 -25.50 10.72
N ALA A 37 42.46 -24.66 10.67
CA ALA A 37 42.39 -23.30 10.11
C ALA A 37 42.24 -23.26 8.57
N SER A 38 42.40 -24.39 7.88
CA SER A 38 42.31 -24.48 6.41
C SER A 38 40.89 -24.72 5.88
N VAL A 39 39.89 -24.82 6.76
CA VAL A 39 38.45 -24.84 6.41
C VAL A 39 37.72 -23.58 6.93
N PRO A 40 36.57 -23.19 6.32
CA PRO A 40 35.78 -22.05 6.77
C PRO A 40 35.42 -22.11 8.27
N ASP A 41 35.69 -21.00 8.97
CA ASP A 41 35.42 -20.80 10.41
C ASP A 41 36.07 -21.86 11.33
N ALA A 42 37.10 -22.57 10.87
CA ALA A 42 37.75 -23.68 11.58
C ALA A 42 36.77 -24.73 12.14
N SER A 43 35.63 -24.91 11.47
CA SER A 43 34.54 -25.77 11.93
C SER A 43 34.85 -27.26 11.68
N SER A 44 34.27 -28.14 12.50
CA SER A 44 34.19 -29.57 12.17
C SER A 44 33.26 -29.80 10.98
N GLY A 45 33.49 -30.88 10.23
CA GLY A 45 32.65 -31.21 9.08
C GLY A 45 33.20 -32.33 8.20
N LEU A 46 32.71 -32.38 6.97
CA LEU A 46 33.12 -33.33 5.94
C LEU A 46 33.73 -32.59 4.75
N LEU A 47 34.97 -32.91 4.44
CA LEU A 47 35.63 -32.53 3.20
C LEU A 47 35.39 -33.63 2.17
N LYS A 48 34.92 -33.27 0.98
CA LYS A 48 34.79 -34.19 -0.14
C LYS A 48 35.69 -33.73 -1.27
N VAL A 49 36.61 -34.59 -1.67
CA VAL A 49 37.48 -34.41 -2.84
C VAL A 49 36.97 -35.35 -3.92
N SER A 50 36.44 -34.78 -4.99
CA SER A 50 35.90 -35.50 -6.16
C SER A 50 36.80 -35.30 -7.39
N LEU A 51 36.56 -36.08 -8.45
CA LEU A 51 37.35 -36.10 -9.70
C LEU A 51 38.81 -36.57 -9.52
N THR A 52 39.60 -36.58 -10.59
CA THR A 52 41.00 -37.07 -10.55
C THR A 52 41.93 -36.09 -9.82
N PRO A 53 43.10 -36.55 -9.32
CA PRO A 53 44.11 -35.69 -8.70
C PRO A 53 44.60 -34.53 -9.58
N SER A 54 44.44 -34.64 -10.91
CA SER A 54 44.80 -33.58 -11.86
C SER A 54 43.75 -32.45 -11.97
N LYS A 55 42.51 -32.70 -11.52
CA LYS A 55 41.38 -31.77 -11.55
C LYS A 55 40.47 -31.97 -10.33
N PRO A 56 40.99 -31.88 -9.09
CA PRO A 56 40.20 -32.17 -7.91
C PRO A 56 39.11 -31.11 -7.74
N GLN A 57 37.88 -31.55 -7.47
CA GLN A 57 36.81 -30.70 -6.97
C GLN A 57 36.73 -30.90 -5.47
N ILE A 58 37.10 -29.87 -4.72
CA ILE A 58 37.14 -29.91 -3.26
C ILE A 58 35.93 -29.14 -2.73
N THR A 59 35.16 -29.80 -1.87
CA THR A 59 34.01 -29.20 -1.19
C THR A 59 34.06 -29.48 0.29
N PHE A 60 33.47 -28.60 1.10
CA PHE A 60 33.41 -28.75 2.55
C PHE A 60 32.01 -28.44 3.06
N GLN A 61 31.47 -29.35 3.86
CA GLN A 61 30.19 -29.17 4.55
C GLN A 61 30.44 -29.21 6.05
N LYS A 62 30.04 -28.16 6.77
CA LYS A 62 30.13 -28.13 8.24
C LYS A 62 29.16 -29.14 8.84
N GLU A 63 29.52 -29.70 9.99
CA GLU A 63 28.73 -30.73 10.68
C GLU A 63 27.26 -30.32 10.93
N ASN A 64 27.02 -29.06 11.28
CA ASN A 64 25.70 -28.51 11.57
C ASN A 64 25.15 -27.60 10.46
N SER A 65 25.62 -27.76 9.21
CA SER A 65 25.18 -26.95 8.07
C SER A 65 24.89 -27.82 6.85
N SER A 66 23.87 -27.46 6.10
CA SER A 66 23.63 -28.02 4.76
C SER A 66 24.33 -27.22 3.65
N VAL A 67 25.00 -26.11 4.01
CA VAL A 67 25.77 -25.29 3.06
C VAL A 67 27.09 -26.00 2.75
N VAL A 68 27.29 -26.27 1.47
CA VAL A 68 28.52 -26.86 0.94
C VAL A 68 29.38 -25.75 0.33
N TYR A 69 30.53 -25.49 0.93
CA TYR A 69 31.54 -24.58 0.39
C TYR A 69 32.30 -25.30 -0.73
N SER A 70 32.60 -24.59 -1.81
CA SER A 70 33.49 -25.05 -2.88
C SER A 70 34.84 -24.38 -2.75
N PHE A 71 35.93 -25.12 -2.97
CA PHE A 71 37.26 -24.52 -3.02
C PHE A 71 37.61 -24.16 -4.46
N VAL A 72 37.71 -22.87 -4.75
CA VAL A 72 37.93 -22.32 -6.10
C VAL A 72 39.05 -21.29 -6.03
N ASN A 73 40.04 -21.40 -6.92
CA ASN A 73 41.15 -20.45 -7.05
C ASN A 73 41.86 -20.10 -5.72
N GLY A 74 42.02 -21.09 -4.83
CA GLY A 74 42.69 -20.90 -3.54
C GLY A 74 41.80 -20.38 -2.40
N ASN A 75 40.51 -20.16 -2.65
CA ASN A 75 39.56 -19.62 -1.67
C ASN A 75 38.36 -20.56 -1.48
N TRP A 76 37.79 -20.53 -0.27
CA TRP A 76 36.51 -21.17 0.01
C TRP A 76 35.35 -20.24 -0.38
N GLU A 77 34.54 -20.68 -1.31
CA GLU A 77 33.37 -19.96 -1.82
C GLU A 77 32.10 -20.65 -1.33
N LYS A 78 31.20 -19.89 -0.70
CA LYS A 78 29.84 -20.36 -0.37
C LYS A 78 28.95 -20.23 -1.62
N PRO A 79 27.92 -21.07 -1.80
CA PRO A 79 26.91 -20.86 -2.83
C PRO A 79 26.27 -19.47 -2.71
N THR A 80 26.19 -18.78 -3.83
CA THR A 80 25.51 -17.48 -3.96
C THR A 80 24.01 -17.69 -4.18
N ALA A 81 23.22 -16.63 -4.03
CA ALA A 81 21.77 -16.72 -4.26
C ALA A 81 21.46 -17.10 -5.73
N THR A 82 22.30 -16.64 -6.67
CA THR A 82 22.22 -16.99 -8.09
C THR A 82 22.42 -18.49 -8.35
N ASP A 83 23.27 -19.16 -7.55
CA ASP A 83 23.52 -20.60 -7.73
C ASP A 83 22.32 -21.48 -7.35
N VAL A 84 21.31 -20.89 -6.70
CA VAL A 84 20.12 -21.59 -6.18
C VAL A 84 18.80 -20.89 -6.52
N ASP A 85 18.80 -20.05 -7.57
CA ASP A 85 17.63 -19.29 -8.03
C ASP A 85 16.92 -18.50 -6.92
N ALA A 86 17.68 -17.98 -5.96
CA ALA A 86 17.18 -17.20 -4.82
C ALA A 86 17.48 -15.70 -4.97
N LEU A 87 16.68 -14.88 -4.29
CA LEU A 87 16.94 -13.44 -4.18
C LEU A 87 18.21 -13.16 -3.35
N ALA A 88 19.13 -12.40 -3.92
CA ALA A 88 20.35 -11.97 -3.28
C ALA A 88 20.07 -10.80 -2.33
N LYS A 89 20.02 -11.08 -1.01
CA LYS A 89 19.84 -10.03 0.02
C LYS A 89 20.84 -8.87 -0.11
N SER A 90 22.08 -9.17 -0.50
CA SER A 90 23.13 -8.17 -0.71
C SER A 90 22.88 -7.24 -1.90
N GLN A 91 21.98 -7.61 -2.82
CA GLN A 91 21.62 -6.80 -3.99
C GLN A 91 20.39 -5.92 -3.76
N ASN A 92 19.69 -6.09 -2.63
CA ASN A 92 18.50 -5.31 -2.27
C ASN A 92 17.47 -5.20 -3.42
N GLY A 93 17.21 -6.31 -4.13
CA GLY A 93 16.25 -6.40 -5.24
C GLY A 93 16.77 -5.91 -6.60
N SER A 94 18.07 -5.63 -6.74
CA SER A 94 18.67 -5.30 -8.05
C SER A 94 18.60 -6.49 -9.02
N ASP A 95 18.63 -7.71 -8.48
CA ASP A 95 18.46 -9.00 -9.16
C ASP A 95 17.04 -9.27 -9.66
N ILE A 96 16.06 -8.44 -9.31
CA ILE A 96 14.68 -8.56 -9.80
C ILE A 96 14.57 -7.85 -11.17
N PRO A 97 14.37 -8.59 -12.28
CA PRO A 97 14.31 -7.99 -13.62
C PRO A 97 13.07 -7.12 -13.82
N ASP A 98 11.91 -7.60 -13.36
CA ASP A 98 10.65 -6.85 -13.39
C ASP A 98 10.12 -6.64 -11.96
N LYS A 99 10.47 -5.48 -11.39
CA LYS A 99 10.03 -5.07 -10.05
C LYS A 99 8.52 -4.83 -9.97
N LYS A 100 7.89 -4.42 -11.07
CA LYS A 100 6.44 -4.21 -11.12
C LYS A 100 5.73 -5.56 -11.04
N GLN A 101 6.13 -6.54 -11.85
CA GLN A 101 5.58 -7.89 -11.79
C GLN A 101 5.85 -8.55 -10.44
N PHE A 102 7.07 -8.43 -9.91
CA PHE A 102 7.40 -8.94 -8.58
C PHE A 102 6.45 -8.41 -7.50
N ALA A 103 6.25 -7.08 -7.46
CA ALA A 103 5.32 -6.45 -6.52
C ALA A 103 3.88 -6.97 -6.65
N ARG A 104 3.41 -7.24 -7.89
CA ARG A 104 2.09 -7.86 -8.13
C ARG A 104 2.02 -9.28 -7.58
N THR A 105 3.02 -10.10 -7.86
CA THR A 105 3.08 -11.50 -7.44
C THR A 105 3.02 -11.63 -5.91
N ILE A 106 3.70 -10.76 -5.18
CA ILE A 106 3.70 -10.79 -3.70
C ILE A 106 2.56 -9.97 -3.06
N GLY A 107 1.72 -9.32 -3.87
CA GLY A 107 0.63 -8.46 -3.37
C GLY A 107 1.10 -7.21 -2.63
N ALA A 108 2.32 -6.72 -2.92
CA ALA A 108 2.86 -5.53 -2.27
C ALA A 108 2.20 -4.24 -2.77
N ALA A 109 2.05 -3.28 -1.86
CA ALA A 109 1.67 -1.91 -2.20
C ALA A 109 2.73 -1.26 -3.10
N VAL A 110 2.29 -0.56 -4.15
CA VAL A 110 3.18 0.13 -5.08
C VAL A 110 3.11 1.63 -4.89
N ALA A 111 4.22 2.22 -4.42
CA ALA A 111 4.46 3.65 -4.48
C ALA A 111 5.04 4.03 -5.85
N PHE A 112 4.18 4.41 -6.79
CA PHE A 112 4.54 4.60 -8.19
C PHE A 112 5.39 5.84 -8.45
N SER A 113 5.03 6.96 -7.83
CA SER A 113 5.77 8.23 -7.98
C SER A 113 5.50 9.17 -6.81
N GLY A 114 6.53 9.92 -6.41
CA GLY A 114 6.44 11.00 -5.43
C GLY A 114 6.07 12.37 -6.02
N GLY A 115 5.95 12.50 -7.34
CA GLY A 115 5.65 13.76 -8.01
C GLY A 115 5.52 13.59 -9.52
N ILE A 116 4.39 13.08 -10.00
CA ILE A 116 4.10 12.89 -11.43
C ILE A 116 3.23 14.02 -11.98
N ALA A 117 3.44 14.42 -13.23
CA ALA A 117 2.49 15.26 -13.96
C ALA A 117 1.23 14.44 -14.31
N ILE A 118 0.11 14.77 -13.68
CA ILE A 118 -1.14 14.04 -13.86
C ILE A 118 -1.92 14.72 -14.98
N GLY A 119 -1.73 14.21 -16.20
CA GLY A 119 -2.40 14.68 -17.42
C GLY A 119 -1.68 15.79 -18.18
N GLY A 120 -0.64 16.41 -17.61
CA GLY A 120 0.34 17.24 -18.32
C GLY A 120 -0.13 18.65 -18.71
N ASP A 121 -1.35 19.03 -18.36
CA ASP A 121 -1.92 20.36 -18.60
C ASP A 121 -3.05 20.68 -17.59
N VAL A 122 -3.65 21.87 -17.71
CA VAL A 122 -4.71 22.37 -16.80
C VAL A 122 -6.16 22.07 -17.22
N ASN A 123 -6.37 21.46 -18.39
CA ASN A 123 -7.72 21.17 -18.88
C ASN A 123 -8.45 20.27 -17.89
N PRO A 124 -9.77 20.44 -17.70
CA PRO A 124 -10.50 19.61 -16.77
C PRO A 124 -10.56 18.16 -17.26
N TRP A 125 -10.69 17.23 -16.32
CA TRP A 125 -11.05 15.84 -16.58
C TRP A 125 -12.40 15.51 -15.98
N THR A 126 -13.11 14.65 -16.69
CA THR A 126 -14.18 13.83 -16.11
C THR A 126 -13.57 12.72 -15.26
N THR A 127 -14.39 12.13 -14.38
CA THR A 127 -14.02 10.97 -13.59
C THR A 127 -13.63 9.79 -14.49
N ALA A 128 -14.30 9.63 -15.64
CA ALA A 128 -13.99 8.60 -16.62
C ALA A 128 -12.58 8.76 -17.23
N GLU A 129 -12.20 9.98 -17.63
CA GLU A 129 -10.86 10.27 -18.18
C GLU A 129 -9.77 10.07 -17.14
N PHE A 130 -10.01 10.48 -15.90
CA PHE A 130 -9.09 10.22 -14.79
C PHE A 130 -8.88 8.71 -14.57
N ILE A 131 -9.95 7.93 -14.60
CA ILE A 131 -9.92 6.47 -14.46
C ILE A 131 -9.17 5.81 -15.64
N VAL A 132 -9.31 6.32 -16.87
CA VAL A 132 -8.51 5.88 -18.03
C VAL A 132 -7.03 6.21 -17.82
N TRP A 133 -6.69 7.38 -17.30
CA TRP A 133 -5.31 7.73 -17.00
C TRP A 133 -4.70 6.77 -15.96
N LEU A 134 -5.41 6.47 -14.87
CA LEU A 134 -4.95 5.50 -13.86
C LEU A 134 -4.68 4.11 -14.47
N GLU A 135 -5.54 3.66 -15.38
CA GLU A 135 -5.36 2.41 -16.11
C GLU A 135 -4.10 2.41 -16.97
N SER A 136 -3.81 3.52 -17.66
CA SER A 136 -2.57 3.67 -18.43
C SER A 136 -1.31 3.67 -17.56
N GLN A 137 -1.41 4.08 -16.28
CA GLN A 137 -0.32 3.95 -15.31
C GLN A 137 -0.21 2.53 -14.72
N GLY A 138 -1.13 1.64 -15.08
CA GLY A 138 -1.20 0.27 -14.59
C GLY A 138 -1.74 0.15 -13.16
N ALA A 139 -2.43 1.17 -12.63
CA ALA A 139 -2.88 1.20 -11.24
C ALA A 139 -3.76 -0.01 -10.88
N PHE A 140 -4.66 -0.43 -11.77
CA PHE A 140 -5.57 -1.57 -11.57
C PHE A 140 -4.91 -2.94 -11.71
N ASN A 141 -3.62 -3.01 -12.01
CA ASN A 141 -2.86 -4.27 -12.03
C ASN A 141 -2.23 -4.61 -10.68
N HIS A 142 -2.43 -3.77 -9.66
CA HIS A 142 -1.89 -3.93 -8.32
C HIS A 142 -3.04 -3.93 -7.31
N PRO A 143 -2.99 -4.75 -6.25
CA PRO A 143 -4.00 -4.71 -5.18
C PRO A 143 -4.09 -3.34 -4.50
N TYR A 144 -2.93 -2.68 -4.39
CA TYR A 144 -2.78 -1.32 -3.89
C TYR A 144 -1.73 -0.57 -4.71
N TRP A 145 -2.13 0.57 -5.28
CA TRP A 145 -1.26 1.45 -6.06
C TRP A 145 -1.43 2.88 -5.56
N MET A 146 -0.35 3.64 -5.48
CA MET A 146 -0.43 5.05 -5.11
C MET A 146 0.58 5.91 -5.85
N CYS A 147 0.23 7.18 -6.05
CA CYS A 147 1.14 8.20 -6.52
C CYS A 147 0.84 9.55 -5.88
N LYS A 148 1.78 10.49 -6.02
CA LYS A 148 1.56 11.90 -5.70
C LYS A 148 1.71 12.75 -6.95
N GLY A 149 0.77 13.65 -7.20
CA GLY A 149 0.87 14.66 -8.25
C GLY A 149 2.01 15.65 -7.98
N SER A 150 2.67 16.14 -9.03
CA SER A 150 3.68 17.19 -8.91
C SER A 150 3.08 18.48 -8.33
N TRP A 151 3.90 19.38 -7.77
CA TRP A 151 3.43 20.69 -7.27
C TRP A 151 3.17 21.72 -8.39
N SER A 152 3.14 21.28 -9.66
CA SER A 152 2.86 22.17 -10.78
C SER A 152 1.37 22.23 -11.07
N TYR A 153 0.72 23.35 -10.76
CA TYR A 153 -0.69 23.54 -11.16
C TYR A 153 -0.88 23.46 -12.67
N ALA A 154 0.13 23.83 -13.46
CA ALA A 154 0.07 23.86 -14.91
C ALA A 154 0.11 22.46 -15.55
N GLU A 155 0.64 21.45 -14.84
CA GLU A 155 0.87 20.09 -15.36
C GLU A 155 -0.13 19.07 -14.82
N ASN A 156 -1.03 19.49 -13.94
CA ASN A 156 -1.96 18.60 -13.26
C ASN A 156 -3.40 19.03 -13.49
N LYS A 157 -4.24 18.03 -13.82
CA LYS A 157 -5.64 18.20 -14.14
C LYS A 157 -6.48 18.53 -12.90
N VAL A 158 -7.71 18.95 -13.15
CA VAL A 158 -8.77 19.09 -12.14
C VAL A 158 -9.96 18.23 -12.54
N ILE A 159 -10.44 17.39 -11.63
CA ILE A 159 -11.66 16.57 -11.85
C ILE A 159 -12.88 17.40 -11.47
N THR A 160 -13.86 17.55 -12.36
CA THR A 160 -14.94 18.54 -12.21
C THR A 160 -16.37 17.95 -12.13
N ASP A 161 -16.55 16.67 -12.39
CA ASP A 161 -17.86 15.99 -12.45
C ASP A 161 -18.20 15.19 -11.17
N THR A 162 -17.53 15.49 -10.05
CA THR A 162 -17.61 14.65 -8.84
C THR A 162 -18.91 14.76 -8.07
N GLY A 163 -19.68 15.84 -8.26
CA GLY A 163 -20.88 16.14 -7.47
C GLY A 163 -20.63 16.55 -6.01
N CYS A 164 -19.39 16.44 -5.51
CA CYS A 164 -19.00 16.81 -4.15
C CYS A 164 -17.83 17.80 -4.10
N GLY A 165 -17.62 18.55 -5.19
CA GLY A 165 -16.59 19.59 -5.35
C GLY A 165 -15.41 19.14 -6.20
N ASN A 166 -14.76 20.09 -6.88
CA ASN A 166 -13.67 19.79 -7.81
C ASN A 166 -12.44 19.24 -7.06
N ILE A 167 -11.72 18.33 -7.72
CA ILE A 167 -10.50 17.71 -7.19
C ILE A 167 -9.31 18.21 -7.99
N CYS A 168 -8.52 19.12 -7.42
CA CYS A 168 -7.25 19.54 -8.01
C CYS A 168 -6.18 18.47 -7.74
N LEU A 169 -5.54 17.96 -8.79
CA LEU A 169 -4.58 16.85 -8.68
C LEU A 169 -3.13 17.32 -8.42
N ALA A 170 -2.86 18.62 -8.55
CA ALA A 170 -1.56 19.19 -8.20
C ALA A 170 -1.27 18.96 -6.71
N GLY A 171 -0.14 18.30 -6.42
CA GLY A 171 0.25 17.94 -5.06
C GLY A 171 -0.67 16.92 -4.36
N ALA A 172 -1.72 16.44 -5.00
CA ALA A 172 -2.65 15.48 -4.40
C ALA A 172 -2.02 14.09 -4.28
N VAL A 173 -2.37 13.36 -3.23
CA VAL A 173 -2.05 11.94 -3.10
C VAL A 173 -3.23 11.14 -3.67
N ILE A 174 -2.94 10.20 -4.56
CA ILE A 174 -3.92 9.29 -5.15
C ILE A 174 -3.59 7.87 -4.69
N GLU A 175 -4.59 7.17 -4.18
CA GLU A 175 -4.52 5.77 -3.78
C GLU A 175 -5.60 5.01 -4.54
N VAL A 176 -5.24 3.89 -5.15
CA VAL A 176 -6.12 3.00 -5.90
C VAL A 176 -6.06 1.62 -5.26
N MET A 177 -7.22 1.13 -4.86
CA MET A 177 -7.41 -0.18 -4.25
C MET A 177 -8.40 -1.00 -5.09
N GLY A 178 -8.10 -2.28 -5.29
CA GLY A 178 -8.92 -3.16 -6.12
C GLY A 178 -8.50 -3.17 -7.60
N PHE A 179 -9.42 -3.53 -8.49
CA PHE A 179 -9.16 -3.72 -9.91
C PHE A 179 -10.21 -3.01 -10.77
N ARG A 180 -10.06 -3.03 -12.10
CA ARG A 180 -10.87 -2.20 -13.01
C ARG A 180 -12.40 -2.41 -12.88
N GLY A 181 -12.84 -3.62 -12.54
CA GLY A 181 -14.27 -3.94 -12.36
C GLY A 181 -14.80 -3.68 -10.96
N ALA A 182 -13.94 -3.52 -9.96
CA ALA A 182 -14.29 -3.24 -8.57
C ALA A 182 -13.18 -2.41 -7.93
N MET A 183 -13.35 -1.09 -7.93
CA MET A 183 -12.32 -0.13 -7.56
C MET A 183 -12.77 0.79 -6.41
N THR A 184 -11.79 1.14 -5.58
CA THR A 184 -11.86 2.28 -4.67
C THR A 184 -10.69 3.20 -4.99
N ILE A 185 -10.99 4.47 -5.27
CA ILE A 185 -9.97 5.51 -5.49
C ILE A 185 -10.11 6.54 -4.38
N ARG A 186 -9.03 6.83 -3.68
CA ARG A 186 -8.97 7.90 -2.69
C ARG A 186 -8.03 8.99 -3.17
N VAL A 187 -8.47 10.24 -3.09
CA VAL A 187 -7.67 11.41 -3.45
C VAL A 187 -7.63 12.37 -2.26
N THR A 188 -6.44 12.66 -1.77
CA THR A 188 -6.21 13.62 -0.68
C THR A 188 -5.59 14.88 -1.27
N THR A 189 -6.32 15.98 -1.24
CA THR A 189 -5.88 17.27 -1.78
C THR A 189 -4.97 18.01 -0.78
N PRO A 190 -4.02 18.82 -1.27
CA PRO A 190 -3.17 19.62 -0.39
C PRO A 190 -3.92 20.79 0.25
N THR A 191 -3.24 21.53 1.13
CA THR A 191 -3.81 22.67 1.87
C THR A 191 -4.13 23.88 1.00
N THR A 192 -3.67 23.89 -0.25
CA THR A 192 -4.00 24.89 -1.28
C THR A 192 -4.28 24.19 -2.61
N THR A 193 -5.09 24.80 -3.48
CA THR A 193 -5.51 24.22 -4.76
C THR A 193 -5.71 25.31 -5.83
N SER A 194 -5.89 24.90 -7.08
CA SER A 194 -6.29 25.75 -8.22
C SER A 194 -7.51 25.17 -8.95
N GLY A 195 -8.04 25.89 -9.94
CA GLY A 195 -9.15 25.41 -10.79
C GLY A 195 -10.46 25.12 -10.05
N GLY A 196 -10.71 25.85 -8.95
CA GLY A 196 -11.89 25.64 -8.09
C GLY A 196 -11.83 24.38 -7.24
N GLY A 197 -10.65 23.76 -7.11
CA GLY A 197 -10.44 22.58 -6.27
C GLY A 197 -10.78 22.84 -4.80
N VAL A 198 -11.16 21.79 -4.08
CA VAL A 198 -11.37 21.86 -2.63
C VAL A 198 -10.07 21.47 -1.93
N ALA A 199 -9.50 22.39 -1.16
CA ALA A 199 -8.29 22.17 -0.39
C ALA A 199 -8.55 21.36 0.90
N SER A 200 -7.50 20.73 1.44
CA SER A 200 -7.51 19.98 2.71
C SER A 200 -8.63 18.92 2.80
N ALA A 201 -8.95 18.29 1.66
CA ALA A 201 -10.09 17.39 1.52
C ALA A 201 -9.63 15.98 1.17
N GLN A 202 -10.44 15.00 1.58
CA GLN A 202 -10.32 13.62 1.12
C GLN A 202 -11.57 13.27 0.32
N PHE A 203 -11.35 12.82 -0.91
CA PHE A 203 -12.37 12.36 -1.81
C PHE A 203 -12.23 10.85 -1.96
N THR A 204 -13.33 10.10 -1.89
CA THR A 204 -13.34 8.67 -2.16
C THR A 204 -14.35 8.33 -3.24
N TYR A 205 -13.87 7.76 -4.35
CA TYR A 205 -14.68 7.15 -5.38
C TYR A 205 -14.79 5.65 -5.12
N ILE A 206 -16.00 5.10 -5.19
CA ILE A 206 -16.22 3.65 -5.19
C ILE A 206 -17.00 3.29 -6.45
N ASN A 207 -16.60 2.21 -7.10
CA ASN A 207 -17.34 1.61 -8.20
C ASN A 207 -17.18 0.09 -8.17
N ASN A 208 -18.29 -0.63 -7.98
CA ASN A 208 -18.37 -2.10 -8.00
C ASN A 208 -19.25 -2.61 -9.16
N GLY A 209 -19.45 -1.79 -10.20
CA GLY A 209 -20.42 -1.99 -11.27
C GLY A 209 -21.51 -0.92 -11.28
N GLY A 210 -22.12 -0.68 -12.44
CA GLY A 210 -23.12 0.39 -12.64
C GLY A 210 -24.34 0.28 -11.72
N ASP A 211 -24.74 -0.93 -11.37
CA ASP A 211 -25.90 -1.21 -10.51
C ASP A 211 -25.62 -0.96 -9.01
N TYR A 212 -24.36 -0.67 -8.64
CA TYR A 212 -23.92 -0.49 -7.25
C TYR A 212 -23.67 0.98 -6.89
N SER A 213 -24.38 1.90 -7.54
CA SER A 213 -24.35 3.36 -7.28
C SER A 213 -22.92 3.92 -7.21
N PRO A 214 -22.13 3.78 -8.30
CA PRO A 214 -20.77 4.31 -8.31
C PRO A 214 -20.76 5.83 -8.15
N GLY A 215 -19.83 6.36 -7.35
CA GLY A 215 -19.81 7.80 -7.08
C GLY A 215 -18.72 8.26 -6.13
N TRP A 216 -18.49 9.57 -6.15
CA TRP A 216 -17.60 10.26 -5.24
C TRP A 216 -18.31 10.66 -3.95
N ARG A 217 -17.57 10.63 -2.85
CA ARG A 217 -17.92 11.29 -1.59
C ARG A 217 -16.73 12.12 -1.11
N ARG A 218 -17.02 13.21 -0.42
CA ARG A 218 -16.01 14.06 0.23
C ARG A 218 -16.20 13.99 1.73
N ASP A 219 -15.14 13.67 2.45
CA ASP A 219 -15.17 13.59 3.91
C ASP A 219 -15.13 15.01 4.52
N PHE A 220 -15.91 15.24 5.58
CA PHE A 220 -15.83 16.46 6.36
C PHE A 220 -14.74 16.37 7.44
N ASN A 221 -14.09 17.48 7.74
CA ASN A 221 -13.06 17.60 8.76
C ASN A 221 -13.04 19.01 9.38
N THR A 222 -12.02 19.30 10.19
CA THR A 222 -11.89 20.59 10.90
C THR A 222 -11.71 21.79 9.96
N VAL A 223 -11.22 21.59 8.73
CA VAL A 223 -11.12 22.62 7.69
C VAL A 223 -12.37 22.62 6.81
N ASN A 224 -12.77 21.44 6.32
CA ASN A 224 -13.96 21.22 5.51
C ASN A 224 -15.12 20.79 6.38
N LYS A 225 -15.76 21.73 7.07
CA LYS A 225 -16.93 21.43 7.92
C LYS A 225 -18.19 21.35 7.06
N PRO A 226 -19.21 20.55 7.46
CA PRO A 226 -20.53 20.68 6.87
C PRO A 226 -21.10 22.07 7.14
N SER A 227 -21.82 22.62 6.17
CA SER A 227 -22.70 23.77 6.37
C SER A 227 -23.98 23.33 7.08
N ALA A 228 -24.73 24.29 7.62
CA ALA A 228 -26.06 24.02 8.18
C ALA A 228 -26.99 23.36 7.15
N GLY A 229 -26.89 23.76 5.87
CA GLY A 229 -27.63 23.15 4.77
C GLY A 229 -27.28 21.67 4.54
N ASP A 230 -25.99 21.33 4.63
CA ASP A 230 -25.51 19.95 4.41
C ASP A 230 -26.07 18.95 5.43
N VAL A 231 -26.46 19.42 6.62
CA VAL A 231 -26.95 18.58 7.72
C VAL A 231 -28.40 18.87 8.12
N GLY A 232 -29.10 19.72 7.36
CA GLY A 232 -30.48 20.11 7.68
C GLY A 232 -30.65 20.91 8.97
N ALA A 233 -29.62 21.64 9.40
CA ALA A 233 -29.66 22.51 10.57
C ALA A 233 -30.13 23.93 10.22
N LEU A 234 -30.67 24.65 11.21
CA LEU A 234 -30.94 26.08 11.09
C LEU A 234 -29.61 26.87 11.15
N PRO A 235 -29.30 27.76 10.19
CA PRO A 235 -28.07 28.55 10.22
C PRO A 235 -28.03 29.52 11.42
N ILE A 236 -26.82 29.81 11.93
CA ILE A 236 -26.62 30.80 13.02
C ILE A 236 -26.99 32.23 12.60
N THR A 237 -26.94 32.52 11.30
CA THR A 237 -27.41 33.78 10.72
C THR A 237 -28.93 33.92 10.74
N GLY A 238 -29.65 32.92 11.28
CA GLY A 238 -31.09 32.81 11.22
C GLY A 238 -31.57 32.14 9.94
N GLY A 239 -32.88 31.98 9.84
CA GLY A 239 -33.55 31.34 8.72
C GLY A 239 -35.04 31.13 8.99
N ARG A 240 -35.72 30.42 8.09
CA ARG A 240 -37.12 30.04 8.25
C ARG A 240 -37.19 28.65 8.86
N LEU A 241 -37.82 28.53 10.02
CA LEU A 241 -38.28 27.24 10.54
C LEU A 241 -39.64 26.92 9.91
N ASN A 242 -39.73 25.80 9.21
CA ASN A 242 -40.99 25.28 8.70
C ASN A 242 -41.52 24.24 9.69
N GLY A 243 -42.61 24.55 10.38
CA GLY A 243 -43.23 23.66 11.36
C GLY A 243 -43.45 24.31 12.71
N SER A 244 -43.51 23.47 13.74
CA SER A 244 -43.73 23.84 15.13
C SER A 244 -42.41 23.86 15.91
N LEU A 245 -42.23 24.83 16.81
CA LEU A 245 -41.07 24.88 17.72
C LEU A 245 -41.51 24.54 19.14
N GLY A 246 -40.83 23.60 19.78
CA GLY A 246 -41.03 23.28 21.19
C GLY A 246 -39.79 23.63 22.01
N ILE A 247 -39.96 24.27 23.16
CA ILE A 247 -38.88 24.60 24.10
C ILE A 247 -39.10 23.80 25.37
N GLY A 248 -38.26 22.78 25.56
CA GLY A 248 -38.35 21.84 26.69
C GLY A 248 -39.45 20.79 26.58
N THR A 249 -40.14 20.70 25.43
CA THR A 249 -41.32 19.85 25.21
C THR A 249 -41.58 19.67 23.71
N ASP A 250 -42.31 18.63 23.32
CA ASP A 250 -42.84 18.48 21.96
C ASP A 250 -44.00 19.47 21.74
N ASN A 251 -44.23 19.89 20.50
CA ASN A 251 -45.28 20.86 20.18
C ASN A 251 -46.53 20.19 19.62
N ALA A 252 -47.64 20.24 20.38
CA ALA A 252 -48.95 19.74 19.96
C ALA A 252 -49.87 20.82 19.36
N LEU A 253 -49.50 22.10 19.45
CA LEU A 253 -50.22 23.19 18.77
C LEU A 253 -50.06 23.15 17.24
N GLY A 254 -49.11 22.38 16.72
CA GLY A 254 -48.88 22.17 15.28
C GLY A 254 -48.16 23.35 14.62
N GLY A 255 -48.10 23.37 13.28
CA GLY A 255 -47.28 24.35 12.54
C GLY A 255 -47.56 25.82 12.89
N ASN A 256 -46.53 26.66 12.72
CA ASN A 256 -46.55 28.10 13.00
C ASN A 256 -46.83 28.43 14.48
N SER A 257 -46.27 27.64 15.40
CA SER A 257 -46.43 27.83 16.83
C SER A 257 -45.13 27.62 17.60
N ILE A 258 -45.09 28.16 18.82
CA ILE A 258 -44.04 27.96 19.81
C ILE A 258 -44.71 27.51 21.10
N VAL A 259 -44.27 26.38 21.68
CA VAL A 259 -44.73 25.92 23.01
C VAL A 259 -43.60 25.93 24.03
N LEU A 260 -43.95 26.09 25.30
CA LEU A 260 -43.03 26.27 26.42
C LEU A 260 -43.45 25.38 27.60
N GLY A 261 -42.54 24.51 28.08
CA GLY A 261 -42.73 23.75 29.32
C GLY A 261 -43.66 22.53 29.21
N ASP A 262 -44.76 22.60 28.46
CA ASP A 262 -45.62 21.48 28.08
C ASP A 262 -46.07 21.58 26.61
N ASN A 263 -46.80 20.59 26.10
CA ASN A 263 -47.04 20.44 24.68
C ASN A 263 -48.17 21.32 24.11
N ASP A 264 -48.93 22.03 24.94
CA ASP A 264 -50.09 22.83 24.56
C ASP A 264 -50.09 24.26 25.12
N THR A 265 -49.12 24.66 25.95
CA THR A 265 -48.93 26.06 26.38
C THR A 265 -47.99 26.80 25.45
N GLY A 266 -48.44 27.89 24.82
CA GLY A 266 -47.64 28.59 23.84
C GLY A 266 -48.34 29.70 23.05
N ILE A 267 -47.76 30.05 21.91
CA ILE A 267 -48.32 31.00 20.95
C ILE A 267 -48.47 30.34 19.57
N LYS A 268 -49.59 30.59 18.87
CA LYS A 268 -49.83 30.04 17.53
C LYS A 268 -50.40 31.08 16.59
N TRP A 269 -49.80 31.21 15.41
CA TRP A 269 -50.34 32.02 14.34
C TRP A 269 -51.43 31.26 13.58
N HIS A 270 -52.57 31.90 13.35
CA HIS A 270 -53.70 31.32 12.61
C HIS A 270 -53.84 31.87 11.20
N SER A 271 -53.85 33.19 11.08
CA SER A 271 -54.04 33.93 9.84
C SER A 271 -53.56 35.36 10.03
N ASP A 272 -53.42 36.12 8.94
CA ASP A 272 -53.02 37.53 8.86
C ASP A 272 -53.25 38.36 10.16
N GLY A 273 -52.20 38.54 10.97
CA GLY A 273 -52.24 39.28 12.24
C GLY A 273 -52.93 38.60 13.43
N VAL A 274 -53.58 37.45 13.26
CA VAL A 274 -54.27 36.69 14.31
C VAL A 274 -53.32 35.71 15.00
N LEU A 275 -53.02 36.00 16.27
CA LEU A 275 -52.19 35.19 17.16
C LEU A 275 -53.02 34.66 18.33
N GLY A 276 -53.03 33.36 18.54
CA GLY A 276 -53.63 32.71 19.71
C GLY A 276 -52.60 32.52 20.82
N LEU A 277 -53.01 32.78 22.06
CA LEU A 277 -52.28 32.43 23.28
C LEU A 277 -52.94 31.19 23.87
N TYR A 278 -52.16 30.15 24.10
CA TYR A 278 -52.62 28.87 24.61
C TYR A 278 -51.96 28.62 25.95
N ALA A 279 -52.74 28.14 26.90
CA ALA A 279 -52.25 27.64 28.17
C ALA A 279 -52.97 26.33 28.47
N ASN A 280 -52.24 25.38 29.04
CA ASN A 280 -52.77 24.10 29.44
C ASN A 280 -54.00 24.28 30.36
N ASN A 281 -55.11 23.62 30.00
CA ASN A 281 -56.41 23.72 30.69
C ASN A 281 -57.04 25.13 30.76
N ALA A 282 -56.78 26.03 29.80
CA ALA A 282 -57.41 27.36 29.69
C ALA A 282 -58.35 27.49 28.48
#